data_AF-A0A7Y2J649-F1
#
_entry.id   AF-A0A7Y2J649-F1
#
_cell.length_a   1.000
_cell.length_b   1.000
_cell.length_c   1.000
_cell.angle_alpha   90.00
_cell.angle_beta   90.00
_cell.angle_gamma   90.00
#
_symmetry.space_group_name_H-M   'P 1'
#
loop_
_entity.id
_entity.type
_entity.pdbx_description
1 polymer ?
#
loop_
_entity_poly.entity_id
_entity_poly.type
_entity_poly.pdbx_seq_one_letter_code
_entity_poly.pdbx_strand_id
1 'polypeptide(L)'
;MKRTFNFKVIACLMAMVAVSCTNLEIEQTDSIIDEGSSGGTFGGVADVDAAVQDLYNSVYGQLGDQANFFALNEVSTDETLVPTRGTDWGDNGIWRTLHAHTWSPTHQYVLNTWNNLNQNVFRATEIIDPASSASAVRKAEAQFLRAFSM
;
A
#
# COMPACT_ATOMS: atom_id res chain seq x y z
N MET A 1 37.86 -57.22 22.76
CA MET A 1 37.03 -56.00 22.74
C MET A 1 36.70 -55.65 21.29
N LYS A 2 35.50 -56.00 20.80
CA LYS A 2 35.07 -55.63 19.44
C LYS A 2 34.41 -54.25 19.50
N ARG A 3 35.07 -53.23 18.94
CA ARG A 3 34.53 -51.88 18.80
C ARG A 3 33.44 -51.90 17.72
N THR A 4 32.17 -51.94 18.11
CA THR A 4 31.05 -51.77 17.17
C THR A 4 30.98 -50.30 16.78
N PHE A 5 31.45 -49.97 15.57
CA PHE A 5 31.34 -48.63 15.02
C PHE A 5 29.86 -48.36 14.67
N ASN A 6 29.21 -47.44 15.39
CA ASN A 6 27.78 -47.16 15.27
C ASN A 6 27.47 -46.35 13.99
N PHE A 7 27.56 -47.02 12.84
CA PHE A 7 27.36 -46.45 11.49
C PHE A 7 26.00 -45.73 11.34
N LYS A 8 24.97 -46.17 12.09
CA LYS A 8 23.65 -45.54 12.11
C LYS A 8 23.67 -44.12 12.69
N VAL A 9 24.52 -43.84 13.67
CA VAL A 9 24.63 -42.51 14.28
C VAL A 9 25.32 -41.54 13.32
N ILE A 10 26.33 -42.01 12.59
CA ILE A 10 27.05 -41.21 11.59
C ILE A 10 26.15 -40.87 10.41
N ALA A 11 25.36 -41.84 9.92
CA ALA A 11 24.40 -41.60 8.84
C ALA A 11 23.31 -40.59 9.23
N CYS A 12 22.84 -40.63 10.49
CA CYS A 12 21.85 -39.68 11.00
C CYS A 12 22.42 -38.27 11.16
N LEU A 13 23.68 -38.14 11.60
CA LEU A 13 24.37 -36.85 11.67
C LEU A 13 24.59 -36.24 10.27
N MET A 14 24.95 -37.06 9.29
CA MET A 14 25.19 -36.60 7.91
C MET A 14 23.90 -36.16 7.20
N ALA A 15 22.77 -36.80 7.52
CA ALA A 15 21.46 -36.38 7.03
C ALA A 15 21.02 -35.01 7.60
N MET A 16 21.37 -34.70 8.86
CA MET A 16 21.06 -33.39 9.47
C MET A 16 21.88 -32.24 8.87
N VAL A 17 23.12 -32.51 8.44
CA VAL A 17 23.97 -31.49 7.78
C VAL A 17 23.51 -31.19 6.35
N ALA A 18 22.90 -32.15 5.66
CA ALA A 18 22.42 -31.98 4.28
C ALA A 18 21.22 -31.01 4.14
N VAL A 19 20.50 -30.73 5.23
CA VAL A 19 19.36 -29.77 5.24
C VAL A 19 19.81 -28.32 5.48
N SER A 20 21.09 -28.09 5.78
CA SER A 20 21.62 -26.75 6.10
C SER A 20 21.99 -25.90 4.87
N CYS A 21 21.92 -26.44 3.66
CA CYS A 21 22.29 -25.76 2.42
C CYS A 21 21.06 -25.30 1.61
N THR A 22 20.00 -24.86 2.26
CA THR A 22 18.85 -24.25 1.56
C THR A 22 19.26 -22.89 1.00
N ASN A 23 19.06 -22.67 -0.30
CA ASN A 23 19.18 -21.33 -0.89
C ASN A 23 18.09 -20.46 -0.26
N LEU A 24 18.50 -19.41 0.47
CA LEU A 24 17.61 -18.51 1.20
C LEU A 24 17.44 -17.20 0.42
N GLU A 25 17.32 -17.30 -0.90
CA GLU A 25 16.94 -16.17 -1.74
C GLU A 25 15.42 -15.99 -1.67
N ILE A 26 14.98 -14.77 -1.39
CA ILE A 26 13.57 -14.42 -1.28
C ILE A 26 13.02 -14.33 -2.71
N GLU A 27 12.19 -15.30 -3.11
CA GLU A 27 11.45 -15.20 -4.36
C GLU A 27 10.31 -14.20 -4.23
N GLN A 28 10.16 -13.32 -5.22
CA GLN A 28 9.12 -12.30 -5.24
C GLN A 28 7.73 -12.94 -5.38
N THR A 29 7.01 -13.11 -4.26
CA THR A 29 5.62 -13.57 -4.29
C THR A 29 4.61 -12.42 -4.13
N ASP A 30 4.96 -11.37 -3.38
CA ASP A 30 4.01 -10.28 -3.02
C ASP A 30 4.72 -8.95 -2.69
N SER A 31 6.01 -8.81 -3.01
CA SER A 31 6.77 -7.58 -2.73
C SER A 31 7.72 -7.28 -3.87
N ILE A 32 7.78 -6.00 -4.26
CA ILE A 32 8.82 -5.49 -5.15
C ILE A 32 10.13 -5.46 -4.36
N ILE A 33 11.09 -6.28 -4.79
CA ILE A 33 12.47 -6.14 -4.33
C ILE A 33 13.14 -5.17 -5.29
N ASP A 34 13.58 -4.03 -4.77
CA ASP A 34 14.43 -3.12 -5.51
C ASP A 34 15.82 -3.77 -5.65
N GLU A 35 16.16 -4.21 -6.86
CA GLU A 35 17.47 -4.79 -7.20
C GLU A 35 18.63 -3.80 -6.95
N GLY A 36 18.33 -2.50 -6.81
CA GLY A 36 19.28 -1.45 -6.39
C GLY A 36 19.45 -1.33 -4.87
N SER A 37 18.56 -1.94 -4.07
CA SER A 37 18.61 -1.90 -2.61
C SER A 37 19.67 -2.86 -2.08
N SER A 38 20.91 -2.39 -1.94
CA SER A 38 21.94 -3.17 -1.24
C SER A 38 21.54 -3.40 0.22
N GLY A 39 21.06 -4.62 0.53
CA GLY A 39 20.70 -5.05 1.88
C GLY A 39 19.29 -4.70 2.37
N GLY A 40 18.32 -4.47 1.46
CA GLY A 40 16.92 -4.19 1.85
C GLY A 40 16.69 -2.77 2.38
N THR A 41 17.64 -1.86 2.14
CA THR A 41 17.49 -0.43 2.45
C THR A 41 16.85 0.26 1.24
N PHE A 42 15.83 1.09 1.46
CA PHE A 42 15.18 1.87 0.40
C PHE A 42 16.23 2.63 -0.45
N GLY A 43 16.30 2.34 -1.75
CA GLY A 43 17.30 2.88 -2.68
C GLY A 43 16.98 4.28 -3.21
N GLY A 44 15.82 4.82 -2.87
CA GLY A 44 15.30 6.05 -3.45
C GLY A 44 14.40 5.79 -4.66
N VAL A 45 13.61 6.81 -5.01
CA VAL A 45 12.80 6.81 -6.23
C VAL A 45 13.72 7.01 -7.44
N ALA A 46 13.67 6.10 -8.40
CA ALA A 46 14.52 6.13 -9.60
C ALA A 46 14.26 7.35 -10.51
N ASP A 47 12.99 7.73 -10.69
CA ASP A 47 12.56 8.91 -11.42
C ASP A 47 11.62 9.76 -10.56
N VAL A 48 12.21 10.79 -9.94
CA VAL A 48 11.48 11.71 -9.04
C VAL A 48 10.44 12.53 -9.80
N ASP A 49 10.71 12.94 -11.04
CA ASP A 49 9.79 13.78 -11.81
C ASP A 49 8.53 12.98 -12.18
N ALA A 50 8.71 11.74 -12.64
CA ALA A 50 7.60 10.83 -12.91
C ALA A 50 6.80 10.52 -11.64
N ALA A 51 7.47 10.21 -10.53
CA ALA A 51 6.79 9.88 -9.28
C ALA A 51 5.96 11.04 -8.71
N VAL A 52 6.46 12.27 -8.80
CA VAL A 52 5.70 13.47 -8.39
C VAL A 52 4.50 13.67 -9.30
N GLN A 53 4.66 13.53 -10.63
CA GLN A 53 3.55 13.62 -11.56
C GLN A 53 2.47 12.55 -11.28
N ASP A 54 2.88 11.33 -11.00
CA ASP A 54 1.98 10.22 -10.65
C ASP A 54 1.24 10.47 -9.33
N LEU A 55 1.91 11.08 -8.35
CA LEU A 55 1.27 11.48 -7.10
C LEU A 55 0.22 12.58 -7.33
N TYR A 56 0.52 13.60 -8.14
CA TYR A 56 -0.46 14.61 -8.54
C TYR A 56 -1.66 13.99 -9.26
N ASN A 57 -1.41 13.10 -10.22
CA ASN A 57 -2.46 12.40 -10.97
C ASN A 57 -3.34 11.57 -10.03
N SER A 58 -2.74 10.89 -9.06
CA SER A 58 -3.45 10.08 -8.06
C SER A 58 -4.36 10.94 -7.20
N VAL A 59 -3.83 12.04 -6.64
CA VAL A 59 -4.63 12.98 -5.83
C VAL A 59 -5.76 13.58 -6.66
N TYR A 60 -5.47 14.04 -7.88
CA TYR A 60 -6.50 14.60 -8.75
C TYR A 60 -7.62 13.59 -9.07
N GLY A 61 -7.26 12.35 -9.42
CA GLY A 61 -8.24 11.30 -9.69
C GLY A 61 -9.10 10.95 -8.48
N GLN A 62 -8.51 10.94 -7.28
CA GLN A 62 -9.23 10.67 -6.02
C GLN A 62 -10.21 11.80 -5.64
N LEU A 63 -9.89 13.05 -5.98
CA LEU A 63 -10.77 14.20 -5.75
C LEU A 63 -11.87 14.34 -6.81
N GLY A 64 -11.64 13.83 -8.02
CA GLY A 64 -12.58 13.90 -9.14
C GLY A 64 -13.62 12.78 -9.17
N ASP A 65 -13.48 11.77 -8.32
CA ASP A 65 -14.44 10.66 -8.19
C ASP A 65 -15.69 11.09 -7.42
N GLN A 66 -16.88 10.68 -7.88
CA GLN A 66 -18.14 10.90 -7.15
C GLN A 66 -18.29 10.01 -5.91
N ALA A 67 -17.54 8.90 -5.82
CA ALA A 67 -17.50 8.03 -4.66
C ALA A 67 -16.40 8.45 -3.67
N ASN A 68 -16.12 7.62 -2.67
CA ASN A 68 -14.97 7.77 -1.77
C ASN A 68 -14.87 9.19 -1.16
N PHE A 69 -13.81 9.96 -1.45
CA PHE A 69 -13.56 11.26 -0.83
C PHE A 69 -14.73 12.24 -1.00
N PHE A 70 -15.26 12.39 -2.21
CA PHE A 70 -16.42 13.25 -2.45
C PHE A 70 -17.64 12.76 -1.67
N ALA A 71 -17.96 11.46 -1.76
CA ALA A 71 -19.13 10.90 -1.07
C ALA A 71 -19.07 11.08 0.45
N LEU A 72 -17.89 10.94 1.05
CA LEU A 72 -17.68 11.17 2.48
C LEU A 72 -17.93 12.62 2.89
N ASN A 73 -17.64 13.60 2.02
CA ASN A 73 -17.79 15.03 2.34
C ASN A 73 -19.16 15.58 1.96
N GLU A 74 -19.84 15.01 0.96
CA GLU A 74 -21.05 15.59 0.36
C GLU A 74 -22.28 14.71 0.56
N VAL A 75 -22.18 13.39 0.35
CA VAL A 75 -23.34 12.50 0.49
C VAL A 75 -23.64 12.20 1.96
N SER A 76 -22.66 12.38 2.84
CA SER A 76 -22.87 12.31 4.29
C SER A 76 -23.49 13.59 4.86
N THR A 77 -23.64 14.66 4.09
CA THR A 77 -24.25 15.92 4.54
C THR A 77 -25.69 16.06 4.01
N ASP A 78 -26.33 17.18 4.29
CA ASP A 78 -27.64 17.55 3.74
C ASP A 78 -27.54 18.21 2.35
N GLU A 79 -26.33 18.38 1.80
CA GLU A 79 -26.10 19.05 0.52
C GLU A 79 -26.39 18.12 -0.68
N THR A 80 -26.12 16.82 -0.55
CA THR A 80 -26.32 15.85 -1.63
C THR A 80 -27.03 14.57 -1.15
N LEU A 81 -28.03 14.12 -1.91
CA LEU A 81 -28.71 12.84 -1.70
C LEU A 81 -28.62 11.98 -2.96
N VAL A 82 -28.21 10.72 -2.80
CA VAL A 82 -28.23 9.71 -3.87
C VAL A 82 -29.37 8.71 -3.61
N PRO A 83 -30.56 8.90 -4.22
CA PRO A 83 -31.71 8.05 -3.97
C PRO A 83 -31.68 6.76 -4.78
N THR A 84 -32.19 5.68 -4.20
CA THR A 84 -32.53 4.47 -4.96
C THR A 84 -33.75 4.74 -5.84
N ARG A 85 -33.68 4.42 -7.14
CA ARG A 85 -34.75 4.67 -8.12
C ARG A 85 -35.26 3.36 -8.70
N GLY A 86 -36.32 2.82 -8.10
CA GLY A 86 -36.86 1.51 -8.49
C GLY A 86 -35.84 0.41 -8.20
N THR A 87 -35.46 -0.38 -9.21
CA THR A 87 -34.41 -1.41 -9.10
C THR A 87 -33.00 -0.86 -9.32
N ASP A 88 -32.87 0.37 -9.80
CA ASP A 88 -31.58 0.98 -10.15
C ASP A 88 -31.07 1.88 -9.02
N TRP A 89 -29.75 2.06 -8.94
CA TRP A 89 -29.07 2.90 -7.93
C TRP A 89 -29.31 2.44 -6.48
N GLY A 90 -29.61 1.16 -6.33
CA GLY A 90 -29.70 0.51 -5.02
C GLY A 90 -28.33 0.39 -4.38
N ASP A 91 -27.30 0.01 -5.16
CA ASP A 91 -25.90 -0.20 -4.75
C ASP A 91 -25.75 -0.87 -3.38
N ASN A 92 -26.59 -1.88 -3.14
CA ASN A 92 -26.70 -2.61 -1.87
C ASN A 92 -26.86 -1.70 -0.62
N GLY A 93 -27.51 -0.54 -0.80
CA GLY A 93 -27.77 0.43 0.25
C GLY A 93 -26.55 1.27 0.66
N ILE A 94 -25.44 1.23 -0.07
CA ILE A 94 -24.19 1.89 0.33
C ILE A 94 -24.37 3.41 0.54
N TRP A 95 -25.03 4.09 -0.40
CA TRP A 95 -25.29 5.54 -0.31
C TRP A 95 -26.21 5.90 0.86
N ARG A 96 -27.23 5.09 1.11
CA ARG A 96 -28.17 5.30 2.21
C ARG A 96 -27.50 5.09 3.56
N THR A 97 -26.66 4.05 3.65
CA THR A 97 -25.88 3.75 4.85
C THR A 97 -24.93 4.89 5.16
N LEU A 98 -24.29 5.44 4.13
CA LEU A 98 -23.46 6.63 4.23
C LEU A 98 -24.29 7.84 4.68
N HIS A 99 -25.32 8.25 3.96
CA HIS A 99 -26.14 9.42 4.32
C HIS A 99 -26.78 9.33 5.71
N ALA A 100 -27.15 8.13 6.16
CA ALA A 100 -27.75 7.91 7.48
C ALA A 100 -26.73 7.81 8.64
N HIS A 101 -25.42 7.98 8.38
CA HIS A 101 -24.37 7.84 9.39
C HIS A 101 -24.36 6.49 10.14
N THR A 102 -24.69 5.40 9.44
CA THR A 102 -24.82 4.05 10.02
C THR A 102 -23.76 3.08 9.50
N TRP A 103 -22.70 3.62 8.90
CA TRP A 103 -21.64 2.83 8.28
C TRP A 103 -20.75 2.11 9.30
N SER A 104 -20.27 0.93 8.93
CA SER A 104 -19.26 0.19 9.70
C SER A 104 -17.84 0.65 9.31
N PRO A 105 -16.80 0.30 10.09
CA PRO A 105 -15.41 0.54 9.72
C PRO A 105 -14.99 -0.11 8.39
N THR A 106 -15.73 -1.11 7.91
CA THR A 106 -15.48 -1.82 6.65
C THR A 106 -16.29 -1.26 5.48
N HIS A 107 -16.97 -0.13 5.66
CA HIS A 107 -17.71 0.51 4.58
C HIS A 107 -16.76 0.89 3.44
N GLN A 108 -17.05 0.45 2.22
CA GLN A 108 -16.13 0.52 1.08
C GLN A 108 -15.59 1.92 0.84
N TYR A 109 -16.44 2.95 0.80
CA TYR A 109 -15.97 4.32 0.55
C TYR A 109 -15.10 4.88 1.68
N VAL A 110 -15.35 4.47 2.93
CA VAL A 110 -14.53 4.91 4.07
C VAL A 110 -13.15 4.25 4.00
N LEU A 111 -13.12 2.93 3.79
CA LEU A 111 -11.89 2.16 3.69
C LEU A 111 -11.05 2.59 2.48
N ASN A 112 -11.68 2.81 1.33
CA ASN A 112 -11.00 3.26 0.11
C ASN A 112 -10.40 4.66 0.29
N THR A 113 -11.15 5.61 0.84
CA THR A 113 -10.62 6.96 1.13
C THR A 113 -9.43 6.89 2.07
N TRP A 114 -9.54 6.10 3.16
CA TRP A 114 -8.44 5.88 4.08
C TRP A 114 -7.19 5.32 3.37
N ASN A 115 -7.36 4.27 2.57
CA ASN A 115 -6.26 3.63 1.85
C ASN A 115 -5.63 4.57 0.81
N ASN A 116 -6.45 5.31 0.07
CA ASN A 116 -5.99 6.27 -0.94
C ASN A 116 -5.12 7.37 -0.30
N LEU A 117 -5.60 7.98 0.79
CA LEU A 117 -4.86 9.02 1.50
C LEU A 117 -3.54 8.48 2.09
N ASN A 118 -3.56 7.31 2.72
CA ASN A 118 -2.34 6.70 3.25
C ASN A 118 -1.35 6.27 2.15
N GLN A 119 -1.85 5.81 1.00
CA GLN A 119 -1.01 5.49 -0.16
C GLN A 119 -0.32 6.74 -0.70
N ASN A 120 -1.02 7.89 -0.74
CA ASN A 120 -0.40 9.16 -1.12
C ASN A 120 0.67 9.59 -0.12
N VAL A 121 0.40 9.47 1.19
CA VAL A 121 1.38 9.77 2.25
C VAL A 121 2.64 8.92 2.10
N PHE A 122 2.46 7.63 1.80
CA PHE A 122 3.57 6.70 1.56
C PHE A 122 4.41 7.14 0.35
N ARG A 123 3.78 7.30 -0.83
CA ARG A 123 4.47 7.73 -2.06
C ARG A 123 5.19 9.06 -1.92
N ALA A 124 4.55 10.02 -1.24
CA ALA A 124 5.16 11.31 -0.96
C ALA A 124 6.39 11.15 -0.04
N THR A 125 6.32 10.24 0.93
CA THR A 125 7.46 9.97 1.84
C THR A 125 8.63 9.34 1.09
N GLU A 126 8.38 8.43 0.15
CA GLU A 126 9.41 7.88 -0.75
C GLU A 126 10.11 8.99 -1.54
N ILE A 127 9.36 9.93 -2.12
CA ILE A 127 9.92 11.07 -2.87
C ILE A 127 10.74 12.02 -1.97
N ILE A 128 10.26 12.27 -0.74
CA ILE A 128 10.90 13.20 0.22
C ILE A 128 12.21 12.64 0.79
N ASP A 129 12.34 11.31 0.82
CA ASP A 129 13.47 10.62 1.39
C ASP A 129 14.80 11.10 0.76
N PRO A 130 15.86 11.33 1.56
CA PRO A 130 17.16 11.74 1.04
C PRO A 130 17.74 10.81 -0.02
N ALA A 131 17.46 9.50 0.02
CA ALA A 131 17.92 8.54 -0.97
C ALA A 131 17.41 8.86 -2.38
N SER A 132 16.19 9.38 -2.48
CA SER A 132 15.56 9.79 -3.76
C SER A 132 16.22 11.01 -4.40
N SER A 133 17.08 11.74 -3.68
CA SER A 133 17.84 12.88 -4.21
C SER A 133 16.98 13.93 -4.93
N ALA A 134 15.74 14.12 -4.47
CA ALA A 134 14.79 15.04 -5.09
C ALA A 134 15.29 16.50 -5.06
N SER A 135 15.04 17.25 -6.13
CA SER A 135 15.31 18.69 -6.16
C SER A 135 14.47 19.41 -5.09
N ALA A 136 14.91 20.60 -4.66
CA ALA A 136 14.20 21.36 -3.63
C ALA A 136 12.72 21.63 -3.99
N VAL A 137 12.43 21.86 -5.28
CA VAL A 137 11.07 22.08 -5.79
C VAL A 137 10.24 20.80 -5.69
N ARG A 138 10.74 19.67 -6.20
CA ARG A 138 10.01 18.39 -6.15
C ARG A 138 9.78 17.89 -4.74
N LYS A 139 10.75 18.08 -3.87
CA LYS A 139 10.60 17.79 -2.44
C LYS A 139 9.50 18.64 -1.81
N ALA A 140 9.41 19.92 -2.14
CA ALA A 140 8.35 20.80 -1.63
C ALA A 140 6.96 20.40 -2.16
N GLU A 141 6.85 20.03 -3.43
CA GLU A 141 5.62 19.51 -4.04
C GLU A 141 5.14 18.23 -3.30
N ALA A 142 6.04 17.26 -3.10
CA ALA A 142 5.73 16.05 -2.37
C ALA A 142 5.36 16.32 -0.91
N GLN A 143 6.04 17.25 -0.23
CA GLN A 143 5.68 17.66 1.14
C GLN A 143 4.28 18.25 1.22
N PHE A 144 3.90 19.10 0.24
CA PHE A 144 2.56 19.65 0.15
C PHE A 144 1.52 18.55 -0.05
N LEU A 145 1.72 17.65 -1.01
CA LEU A 145 0.78 16.55 -1.28
C LEU A 145 0.68 15.57 -0.11
N ARG A 146 1.77 15.35 0.63
CA ARG A 146 1.76 14.58 1.87
C ARG A 146 0.89 15.25 2.93
N ALA A 147 1.09 16.55 3.15
CA ALA A 147 0.33 17.31 4.13
C ALA A 147 -1.15 17.40 3.77
N PHE A 148 -1.48 17.51 2.48
CA PHE A 148 -2.86 17.48 2.01
C PHE A 148 -3.54 16.12 2.23
N SER A 149 -2.76 15.03 2.22
CA SER A 149 -3.27 13.67 2.37
C SER A 149 -3.33 13.17 3.83
N MET A 150 -3.01 14.02 4.81
CA MET A 150 -3.06 13.73 6.25
C MET A 150 -4.27 14.39 6.90
#